data_AF-A0A529HXM3-F1
#
_entry.id   AF-A0A529HXM3-F1
#
_cell.length_a   1.000
_cell.length_b   1.000
_cell.length_c   1.000
_cell.angle_alpha   90.00
_cell.angle_beta   90.00
_cell.angle_gamma   90.00
#
_symmetry.space_group_name_H-M   'P 1'
#
loop_
_entity.id
_entity.type
_entity.pdbx_description
1 polymer ?
#
loop_
_entity_poly.entity_id
_entity_poly.type
_entity_poly.pdbx_seq_one_letter_code
_entity_poly.pdbx_strand_id
1 'polypeptide(L)' 'VVGVHIDDAYLKDGIFDIVRAGNVGRLGYMDYASIDEIFSMRRPRWGKD' A
#
# COMPACT_ATOMS: atom_id res chain seq x y z
N VAL A 1 -17.36 5.53 -5.29
CA VAL A 1 -17.35 4.28 -4.50
C VAL A 1 -18.55 4.33 -3.57
N VAL A 2 -19.39 3.29 -3.55
CA VAL A 2 -20.59 3.20 -2.66
C VAL A 2 -20.39 2.27 -1.47
N GLY A 3 -19.36 1.42 -1.50
CA GLY A 3 -18.96 0.54 -0.42
C GLY A 3 -17.59 -0.09 -0.72
N VAL A 4 -16.91 -0.56 0.33
CA VAL A 4 -15.65 -1.30 0.25
C VAL A 4 -15.78 -2.50 1.19
N HIS A 5 -15.46 -3.70 0.71
CA HIS A 5 -15.41 -4.91 1.52
C HIS A 5 -13.95 -5.19 1.88
N ILE A 6 -13.65 -5.19 3.18
CA ILE A 6 -12.32 -5.48 3.72
C ILE A 6 -12.51 -6.61 4.74
N ASP A 7 -11.62 -7.60 4.69
CA ASP A 7 -11.47 -8.53 5.80
C ASP A 7 -10.67 -7.84 6.91
N ASP A 8 -11.29 -7.68 8.08
CA ASP A 8 -10.71 -7.00 9.24
C ASP A 8 -9.36 -7.59 9.68
N ALA A 9 -9.07 -8.84 9.32
CA ALA A 9 -7.77 -9.45 9.55
C ALA A 9 -6.62 -8.69 8.87
N TYR A 10 -6.89 -7.90 7.83
CA TYR A 10 -5.89 -7.12 7.09
C TYR A 10 -5.86 -5.65 7.50
N LEU A 11 -6.56 -5.27 8.58
CA LEU A 11 -6.43 -3.95 9.20
C LEU A 11 -5.43 -4.00 10.35
N LYS A 12 -4.55 -3.00 10.38
CA LYS A 12 -3.63 -2.71 11.47
C LYS A 12 -3.83 -1.26 11.91
N ASP A 13 -4.30 -1.07 13.15
CA ASP A 13 -4.57 0.25 13.72
C ASP A 13 -5.51 1.12 12.86
N GLY A 14 -6.51 0.48 12.23
CA GLY A 14 -7.46 1.13 11.32
C GLY A 14 -6.89 1.46 9.94
N ILE A 15 -5.66 1.05 9.64
CA ILE A 15 -5.00 1.20 8.34
C ILE A 15 -4.94 -0.17 7.65
N PHE A 16 -5.21 -0.20 6.36
CA PHE A 16 -5.09 -1.42 5.58
C PHE A 16 -3.62 -1.82 5.38
N ASP A 17 -3.27 -3.04 5.81
CA ASP A 17 -1.93 -3.60 5.72
C ASP A 17 -1.72 -4.29 4.36
N ILE A 18 -1.12 -3.54 3.43
CA ILE A 18 -0.91 -4.01 2.05
C ILE A 18 0.11 -5.15 1.94
N VAL A 19 1.04 -5.25 2.89
CA VAL A 19 2.04 -6.32 2.91
C VAL A 19 1.35 -7.61 3.32
N ARG A 20 0.58 -7.58 4.42
CA ARG A 20 -0.18 -8.75 4.88
C ARG A 20 -1.19 -9.22 3.83
N ALA A 21 -1.81 -8.29 3.12
CA ALA A 21 -2.76 -8.58 2.05
C ALA A 21 -2.13 -9.24 0.80
N GLY A 22 -0.79 -9.21 0.67
CA GLY A 22 -0.11 -9.78 -0.49
C GLY A 22 -0.41 -9.03 -1.79
N ASN A 23 -0.58 -7.71 -1.69
CA ASN A 23 -0.88 -6.89 -2.85
C ASN A 23 0.23 -6.99 -3.89
N VAL A 24 -0.15 -6.89 -5.17
CA VAL A 24 0.77 -6.91 -6.30
C VAL A 24 0.70 -5.61 -7.10
N GLY A 25 1.87 -5.10 -7.47
CA GLY A 25 2.02 -3.98 -8.39
C GLY A 25 2.18 -4.48 -9.81
N ARG A 26 1.44 -3.89 -10.76
CA ARG A 26 1.64 -4.16 -12.19
C ARG A 26 2.88 -3.44 -12.70
N LEU A 27 3.75 -4.17 -13.40
CA LEU A 27 4.88 -3.60 -14.12
C LEU A 27 4.66 -3.66 -15.64
N GLY A 28 5.70 -3.36 -16.40
CA GLY A 28 5.70 -3.58 -17.85
C GLY A 28 5.58 -5.05 -18.22
N TYR A 29 5.23 -5.33 -19.48
CA TYR A 29 5.16 -6.68 -20.06
C TYR A 29 4.31 -7.66 -19.26
N MET A 30 4.85 -8.76 -18.75
CA MET A 30 4.14 -9.73 -17.90
C MET A 30 4.71 -9.76 -16.49
N ASP A 31 5.42 -8.68 -16.11
CA ASP A 31 6.09 -8.59 -14.83
C ASP A 31 5.15 -7.99 -13.77
N TYR A 32 5.31 -8.46 -12.54
CA TYR A 32 4.57 -8.04 -11.35
C TYR A 32 5.54 -7.94 -10.18
N ALA A 33 5.32 -6.94 -9.33
CA ALA A 33 6.04 -6.80 -8.07
C ALA A 33 5.15 -7.31 -6.92
N SER A 34 5.67 -8.22 -6.10
CA SER A 34 5.13 -8.48 -4.77
C SER A 34 5.49 -7.33 -3.83
N ILE A 35 4.60 -7.00 -2.90
CA ILE A 35 4.87 -5.99 -1.88
C ILE A 35 5.26 -6.69 -0.57
N ASP A 36 6.57 -6.76 -0.32
CA ASP A 36 7.11 -7.40 0.88
C ASP A 36 7.33 -6.43 2.06
N GLU A 37 7.49 -5.12 1.78
CA GLU A 37 7.70 -4.09 2.80
C GLU A 37 7.18 -2.71 2.37
N ILE A 38 6.97 -1.83 3.36
CA ILE A 38 6.55 -0.44 3.16
C ILE A 38 7.30 0.51 4.09
N PHE A 39 7.46 1.76 3.66
CA PHE A 39 7.90 2.86 4.50
C PHE A 39 6.98 4.06 4.32
N SER A 40 6.88 4.89 5.37
CA SER A 40 6.10 6.13 5.34
C SER A 40 7.02 7.32 5.15
N MET A 41 6.69 8.20 4.21
CA MET A 41 7.44 9.44 3.97
C MET A 41 6.47 10.61 3.87
N ARG A 42 6.77 11.70 4.58
CA ARG A 42 6.04 12.96 4.37
C ARG A 42 6.41 13.53 3.02
N ARG A 43 5.42 14.09 2.31
CA ARG A 43 5.66 14.79 1.04
C ARG A 43 6.76 15.85 1.22
N PRO A 44 7.85 15.80 0.44
CA PRO A 44 8.88 16.83 0.49
C PRO A 44 8.31 18.22 0.22
N ARG A 45 8.74 19.20 1.02
CA ARG A 45 8.41 20.62 0.82
C ARG A 45 9.55 21.25 0.03
N TRP A 46 9.24 21.94 -1.05
CA TRP A 46 10.25 22.71 -1.76
C TRP A 46 10.63 23.95 -0.93
N GLY A 47 11.93 24.17 -0.70
CA GLY A 47 12.45 25.41 -0.09
C GLY A 47 12.44 25.49 1.44
N LYS A 48 12.26 24.38 2.17
CA LYS A 48 12.63 24.28 3.58
C LYS A 48 13.19 22.88 3.85
N ASP A 49 14.34 22.85 4.47
CA ASP A 49 14.90 21.65 5.11
C ASP A 49 13.88 21.00 6.06
#